data_AF-A0A653N5R3-F1
#
_entry.id   AF-A0A653N5R3-F1
#
_cell.length_a   1.000
_cell.length_b   1.000
_cell.length_c   1.000
_cell.angle_alpha   90.00
_cell.angle_beta   90.00
_cell.angle_gamma   90.00
#
_symmetry.space_group_name_H-M   'P 1'
#
loop_
_entity.id
_entity.type
_entity.pdbx_description
1 polymer ?
#
loop_
_entity_poly.entity_id
_entity_poly.type
_entity_poly.pdbx_seq_one_letter_code
_entity_poly.pdbx_strand_id
1 'polypeptide(L)'
;MKNEMNNEDYIKELICKSNIETPSDGFTLKIMQQIENEVAFQKLHTPLISKKIWLIIGGLFIVFLLITFYFLMNLEIKPTSNLFFQKVFRNNINNLFSGIRISKTLTFSLVLFFVLGLLQMFFITSYYNKRMKF
;
A
#
# COMPACT_ATOMS: atom_id res chain seq x y z
N MET A 1 -45.27 -13.86 28.15
CA MET A 1 -44.67 -13.70 29.49
C MET A 1 -44.80 -14.94 30.38
N LYS A 2 -45.95 -15.31 30.98
CA LYS A 2 -45.98 -16.47 31.91
C LYS A 2 -45.78 -17.85 31.27
N ASN A 3 -46.09 -18.00 29.98
CA ASN A 3 -45.91 -19.27 29.24
C ASN A 3 -44.48 -19.48 28.68
N GLU A 4 -43.68 -18.42 28.54
CA GLU A 4 -42.31 -18.52 28.01
C GLU A 4 -41.31 -18.97 29.09
N MET A 5 -41.51 -18.49 30.32
CA MET A 5 -40.70 -18.84 31.48
C MET A 5 -40.71 -20.36 31.77
N ASN A 6 -41.85 -21.01 31.55
CA ASN A 6 -42.01 -22.45 31.77
C ASN A 6 -41.22 -23.30 30.74
N ASN A 7 -40.97 -22.76 29.55
CA ASN A 7 -40.22 -23.46 28.51
C ASN A 7 -38.71 -23.38 28.74
N GLU A 8 -38.21 -22.22 29.20
CA GLU A 8 -36.80 -22.05 29.52
C GLU A 8 -36.36 -22.94 30.69
N ASP A 9 -37.20 -23.02 31.73
CA ASP A 9 -36.93 -23.86 32.90
C ASP A 9 -36.97 -25.35 32.53
N TYR A 10 -37.90 -25.76 31.67
CA TYR A 10 -37.98 -27.12 31.15
C TYR A 10 -36.77 -27.48 30.26
N ILE A 11 -36.32 -26.56 29.41
CA ILE A 11 -35.12 -26.75 28.58
C ILE A 11 -33.86 -26.85 29.46
N LYS A 12 -33.73 -26.02 30.49
CA LYS A 12 -32.62 -26.12 31.45
C LYS A 12 -32.62 -27.45 32.20
N GLU A 13 -33.79 -27.94 32.61
CA GLU A 13 -33.90 -29.24 33.27
C GLU A 13 -33.48 -30.38 32.33
N LEU A 14 -33.90 -30.34 31.06
CA LEU A 14 -33.48 -31.30 30.04
C LEU A 14 -31.97 -31.27 29.78
N ILE A 15 -31.37 -30.08 29.70
CA ILE A 15 -29.92 -29.91 29.53
C ILE A 15 -29.16 -30.42 30.75
N CYS A 16 -29.63 -30.12 31.97
CA CYS A 16 -28.99 -30.53 33.21
C CYS A 16 -29.13 -32.04 33.47
N LYS A 17 -30.19 -32.67 32.96
CA LYS A 17 -30.45 -34.11 33.03
C LYS A 17 -29.73 -34.91 31.94
N SER A 18 -29.35 -34.25 30.85
CA SER A 18 -28.40 -34.81 29.90
C SER A 18 -27.02 -34.85 30.56
N ASN A 19 -26.32 -35.98 30.47
CA ASN A 19 -24.97 -36.10 30.99
C ASN A 19 -24.06 -35.27 30.08
N ILE A 20 -23.93 -33.98 30.41
CA ILE A 20 -23.22 -33.00 29.61
C ILE A 20 -21.76 -33.46 29.59
N GLU A 21 -21.28 -33.86 28.41
CA GLU A 21 -19.90 -34.29 28.24
C GLU A 21 -18.97 -33.20 28.76
N THR A 22 -18.30 -33.47 29.88
CA THR A 22 -17.34 -32.53 30.44
C THR A 22 -16.18 -32.43 29.45
N PRO A 23 -15.80 -31.21 29.02
CA PRO A 23 -14.71 -31.06 28.09
C PRO A 23 -13.44 -31.70 28.67
N SER A 24 -12.61 -32.26 27.80
CA SER A 24 -11.35 -32.88 28.23
C SER A 24 -10.49 -31.90 29.01
N ASP A 25 -9.71 -32.39 29.97
CA ASP A 25 -8.73 -31.57 30.70
C ASP A 25 -7.86 -30.75 29.72
N GLY A 26 -7.83 -29.44 29.92
CA GLY A 26 -7.08 -28.51 29.08
C GLY A 26 -7.75 -28.16 27.74
N PHE A 27 -9.04 -28.45 27.53
CA PHE A 27 -9.79 -28.05 26.32
C PHE A 27 -9.65 -26.56 26.01
N THR A 28 -9.88 -25.70 27.01
CA THR A 28 -9.74 -24.25 26.87
C THR A 28 -8.33 -23.86 26.47
N LEU A 29 -7.32 -24.53 27.02
CA LEU A 29 -5.91 -24.23 26.72
C LEU A 29 -5.56 -24.60 25.27
N LYS A 30 -6.04 -25.74 24.78
CA LYS A 30 -5.87 -26.16 23.38
C LYS A 30 -6.58 -25.22 22.39
N ILE A 31 -7.82 -24.83 22.71
CA ILE A 31 -8.57 -23.86 21.89
C ILE A 31 -7.84 -22.51 21.86
N MET A 32 -7.37 -22.02 23.01
CA MET A 32 -6.70 -20.73 23.11
C MET A 32 -5.34 -20.74 22.39
N GLN A 33 -4.59 -21.84 22.45
CA GLN A 33 -3.37 -22.03 21.65
C GLN A 33 -3.64 -22.05 20.15
N GLN A 34 -4.73 -22.69 19.71
CA GLN A 34 -5.08 -22.73 18.30
C GLN A 34 -5.53 -21.35 17.78
N ILE A 35 -6.32 -20.62 18.57
CA ILE A 35 -6.71 -19.24 18.27
C ILE A 35 -5.47 -18.34 18.22
N GLU A 36 -4.54 -18.47 19.15
CA GLU A 36 -3.31 -17.67 19.16
C GLU A 36 -2.47 -17.91 17.90
N ASN A 37 -2.36 -19.16 17.45
CA ASN A 37 -1.66 -19.50 16.20
C ASN A 37 -2.36 -18.94 14.96
N GLU A 38 -3.69 -18.98 14.88
CA GLU A 38 -4.46 -18.41 13.77
C GLU A 38 -4.41 -16.87 13.75
N VAL A 39 -4.50 -16.25 14.93
CA VAL A 39 -4.36 -14.79 15.10
C VAL A 39 -2.95 -14.35 14.76
N ALA A 40 -1.91 -15.08 15.18
CA ALA A 40 -0.52 -14.79 14.83
C ALA A 40 -0.27 -14.89 13.32
N PHE A 41 -0.91 -15.83 12.63
CA PHE A 41 -0.87 -15.93 11.16
C PHE A 41 -1.52 -14.72 10.48
N GLN A 42 -2.63 -14.20 11.02
CA GLN A 42 -3.25 -12.95 10.54
C GLN A 42 -2.44 -11.70 10.91
N LYS A 43 -1.66 -11.76 11.99
CA LYS A 43 -0.77 -10.69 12.48
C LYS A 43 0.57 -10.58 11.75
N LEU A 44 0.80 -11.41 10.72
CA LEU A 44 1.91 -11.21 9.80
C LEU A 44 1.67 -9.90 9.04
N HIS A 45 2.11 -8.80 9.66
CA HIS A 45 2.15 -7.44 9.14
C HIS A 45 3.00 -7.41 7.87
N THR A 46 2.41 -7.84 6.77
CA THR A 46 3.00 -7.67 5.46
C THR A 46 2.94 -6.18 5.14
N PRO A 47 4.09 -5.52 4.90
CA PRO A 47 4.07 -4.11 4.53
C PRO A 47 3.28 -3.99 3.22
N LEU A 48 2.27 -3.10 3.20
CA LEU A 48 1.37 -2.88 2.05
C LEU A 48 2.13 -2.73 0.72
N ILE A 49 3.32 -2.15 0.80
CA ILE A 49 4.27 -2.07 -0.29
C ILE A 49 5.60 -2.67 0.20
N SER A 50 6.08 -3.68 -0.53
CA SER A 50 7.39 -4.27 -0.30
C SER A 50 8.49 -3.23 -0.46
N LYS A 51 9.57 -3.32 0.33
CA LYS A 51 10.74 -2.43 0.26
C LYS A 51 11.33 -2.35 -1.17
N LYS A 52 11.20 -3.42 -1.95
CA LYS A 52 11.63 -3.47 -3.36
C LYS A 52 10.85 -2.50 -4.25
N ILE A 53 9.55 -2.35 -4.02
CA ILE A 53 8.66 -1.46 -4.79
C ILE A 53 8.96 0.01 -4.45
N TRP A 54 9.35 0.31 -3.21
CA TRP A 54 9.82 1.64 -2.82
C TRP A 54 11.08 2.08 -3.59
N LEU A 55 12.03 1.17 -3.81
CA LEU A 55 13.21 1.45 -4.64
C LEU A 55 12.83 1.73 -6.10
N ILE A 56 11.85 1.00 -6.65
CA ILE A 56 11.36 1.22 -8.02
C ILE A 56 10.69 2.59 -8.14
N ILE A 57 9.82 2.97 -7.19
CA ILE A 57 9.20 4.30 -7.15
C ILE A 57 10.27 5.41 -7.10
N GLY A 58 11.28 5.26 -6.24
CA GLY A 58 12.36 6.24 -6.12
C GLY A 58 13.17 6.37 -7.41
N GLY A 59 13.49 5.24 -8.05
CA GLY A 59 14.19 5.21 -9.34
C GLY A 59 13.40 5.91 -10.44
N LEU A 60 12.09 5.62 -10.55
CA LEU A 60 11.20 6.28 -11.51
C LEU A 60 11.13 7.79 -11.27
N PHE A 61 11.09 8.23 -10.01
CA PHE A 61 11.08 9.65 -9.68
C PHE A 61 12.36 10.36 -10.11
N ILE A 62 13.53 9.74 -9.89
CA ILE A 62 14.82 10.29 -10.32
C ILE A 62 14.90 10.40 -11.83
N VAL A 63 14.48 9.36 -12.57
CA VAL A 63 14.44 9.37 -14.03
C VAL A 63 13.50 10.47 -14.54
N PHE A 64 12.33 10.62 -13.93
CA PHE A 64 11.38 11.69 -14.27
C PHE A 64 11.96 13.08 -14.02
N LEU A 65 12.63 13.30 -12.88
CA LEU A 65 13.32 14.56 -12.58
C LEU A 65 14.42 14.88 -13.61
N LEU A 66 15.21 13.89 -14.00
CA LEU A 66 16.25 14.08 -15.03
C LEU A 66 15.66 14.49 -16.38
N ILE A 67 14.56 13.87 -16.79
CA ILE A 67 13.86 14.21 -18.05
C ILE A 67 13.31 15.63 -18.00
N THR A 68 12.64 15.99 -16.90
CA THR A 68 12.08 17.35 -16.74
C THR A 68 13.17 18.42 -16.68
N PHE A 69 14.28 18.15 -15.99
CA PHE A 69 15.44 19.04 -15.94
C PHE A 69 16.06 19.22 -17.33
N TYR A 70 16.24 18.13 -18.09
CA TYR A 70 16.76 18.19 -19.46
C TYR A 70 15.87 19.02 -20.39
N PHE A 71 14.54 18.83 -20.32
CA PHE A 71 13.59 19.59 -21.13
C PHE A 71 13.56 21.08 -20.77
N LEU A 72 13.73 21.39 -19.48
CA LEU A 72 13.79 22.77 -19.00
C LEU A 72 15.09 23.48 -19.44
N MET A 73 16.23 22.78 -19.42
CA MET A 73 17.56 23.33 -19.73
C MET A 73 17.79 23.55 -21.24
N ASN A 74 17.17 22.72 -22.10
CA ASN A 74 17.30 22.82 -23.55
C ASN A 74 16.60 24.03 -24.20
N LEU A 75 15.89 24.86 -23.44
CA LEU A 75 15.08 25.94 -24.00
C LEU A 75 15.86 27.27 -24.18
N GLU A 76 17.02 27.45 -23.54
CA GLU A 76 17.74 28.75 -23.56
C GLU A 76 19.27 28.70 -23.66
N ILE A 77 19.91 27.52 -23.74
CA ILE A 77 21.38 27.43 -23.62
C ILE A 77 22.02 26.93 -24.93
N LYS A 78 22.79 27.82 -25.59
CA LYS A 78 23.77 27.46 -26.63
C LYS A 78 24.65 26.30 -26.11
N PRO A 79 24.82 25.21 -26.86
CA PRO A 79 25.37 23.97 -26.32
C PRO A 79 26.88 24.09 -26.13
N THR A 80 27.31 24.35 -24.90
CA THR A 80 28.69 24.13 -24.48
C THR A 80 28.71 23.24 -23.26
N SER A 81 28.61 21.92 -23.48
CA SER A 81 29.40 20.91 -22.76
C SER A 81 28.95 19.49 -23.14
N ASN A 82 29.96 18.65 -23.34
CA ASN A 82 29.92 17.22 -23.68
C ASN A 82 29.21 16.35 -22.62
N LEU A 83 27.89 16.43 -22.52
CA LEU A 83 27.12 15.43 -21.78
C LEU A 83 26.75 14.29 -22.73
N PHE A 84 27.42 13.13 -22.57
CA PHE A 84 27.16 11.89 -23.31
C PHE A 84 25.67 11.52 -23.39
N PHE A 85 24.89 11.87 -22.37
CA PHE A 85 23.43 11.71 -22.33
C PHE A 85 22.70 12.45 -23.46
N GLN A 86 23.20 13.60 -23.91
CA GLN A 86 22.58 14.38 -24.97
C GLN A 86 22.65 13.66 -26.33
N LYS A 87 23.67 12.82 -26.58
CA LYS A 87 23.85 12.16 -27.89
C LYS A 87 22.95 10.92 -28.05
N VAL A 88 22.69 10.20 -26.97
CA VAL A 88 21.85 8.98 -26.98
C VAL A 88 20.36 9.32 -27.04
N PHE A 89 19.90 10.34 -26.31
CA PHE A 89 18.49 10.73 -26.29
C PHE A 89 18.05 11.58 -27.49
N ARG A 90 18.95 12.38 -28.09
CA ARG A 90 18.60 13.39 -29.10
C ARG A 90 18.21 12.82 -30.47
N ASN A 91 18.69 11.62 -30.85
CA ASN A 91 18.54 11.17 -32.23
C ASN A 91 17.23 10.41 -32.52
N ASN A 92 16.64 9.74 -31.52
CA ASN A 92 15.46 8.88 -31.74
C ASN A 92 14.17 9.47 -31.17
N ILE A 93 14.26 10.20 -30.06
CA ILE A 93 13.07 10.66 -29.32
C ILE A 93 12.57 12.00 -29.88
N ASN A 94 13.49 12.86 -30.31
CA ASN A 94 13.12 14.11 -30.96
C ASN A 94 12.33 13.88 -32.26
N ASN A 95 12.56 12.78 -32.98
CA ASN A 95 11.82 12.47 -34.20
C ASN A 95 10.38 12.05 -33.90
N LEU A 96 10.16 11.25 -32.84
CA LEU A 96 8.84 10.77 -32.43
C LEU A 96 7.97 11.86 -31.77
N PHE A 97 8.58 12.85 -31.11
CA PHE A 97 7.88 13.92 -30.40
C PHE A 97 8.06 15.30 -31.04
N SER A 98 8.59 15.38 -32.27
CA SER A 98 8.88 16.64 -32.99
C SER A 98 7.66 17.55 -33.17
N GLY A 99 6.45 16.98 -33.21
CA GLY A 99 5.20 17.73 -33.33
C GLY A 99 4.57 18.19 -32.01
N ILE A 100 5.06 17.70 -30.86
CA ILE A 100 4.40 17.92 -29.57
C ILE A 100 5.10 19.05 -28.82
N ARG A 101 4.47 20.22 -28.80
CA ARG A 101 4.92 21.37 -28.01
C ARG A 101 4.35 21.28 -26.59
N ILE A 102 5.15 20.78 -25.66
CA ILE A 102 4.79 20.77 -24.24
C ILE A 102 5.06 22.18 -23.67
N SER A 103 4.02 22.82 -23.12
CA SER A 103 4.17 24.15 -22.50
C SER A 103 4.83 24.06 -21.13
N LYS A 104 5.56 25.11 -20.72
CA LYS A 104 6.25 25.16 -19.41
C LYS A 104 5.27 24.92 -18.25
N THR A 105 4.05 25.46 -18.35
CA THR A 105 2.98 25.28 -17.37
C THR A 105 2.54 23.82 -17.26
N LEU A 106 2.39 23.11 -18.38
CA LEU A 106 2.03 21.69 -18.37
C LEU A 106 3.10 20.83 -17.72
N THR A 107 4.38 21.09 -18.00
CA THR A 107 5.50 20.39 -17.35
C THR A 107 5.47 20.61 -15.84
N PHE A 108 5.31 21.85 -15.38
CA PHE A 108 5.27 22.15 -13.94
C PHE A 108 4.06 21.52 -13.24
N SER A 109 2.90 21.52 -13.91
CA SER A 109 1.68 20.88 -13.41
C SER A 109 1.84 19.36 -13.28
N LEU A 110 2.48 18.70 -14.24
CA LEU A 110 2.75 17.26 -14.21
C LEU A 110 3.72 16.90 -13.08
N VAL A 111 4.78 17.68 -12.90
CA VAL A 111 5.74 17.48 -11.81
C VAL A 111 5.05 17.64 -10.46
N LEU A 112 4.28 18.72 -10.28
CA LEU A 112 3.53 18.96 -9.05
C LEU A 112 2.53 17.85 -8.77
N PHE A 113 1.77 17.42 -9.78
CA PHE A 113 0.81 16.32 -9.66
C PHE A 113 1.49 15.01 -9.22
N PHE A 114 2.64 14.68 -9.81
CA PHE A 114 3.38 13.48 -9.45
C PHE A 114 3.89 13.53 -8.00
N VAL A 115 4.47 14.66 -7.58
CA VAL A 115 4.95 14.87 -6.21
C VAL A 115 3.81 14.76 -5.20
N LEU A 116 2.67 15.39 -5.49
CA LEU A 116 1.47 15.30 -4.63
C LEU A 116 0.92 13.87 -4.58
N GLY A 117 0.92 13.13 -5.69
CA GLY A 117 0.50 11.73 -5.73
C GLY A 117 1.38 10.83 -4.86
N LEU A 118 2.70 11.02 -4.90
CA LEU A 118 3.63 10.32 -4.01
C LEU A 118 3.39 10.67 -2.54
N LEU A 119 3.16 11.94 -2.24
CA LEU A 119 2.85 12.40 -0.89
C LEU A 119 1.55 11.76 -0.38
N GLN A 120 0.50 11.72 -1.21
CA GLN A 120 -0.76 11.04 -0.87
C GLN A 120 -0.54 9.56 -0.57
N MET A 121 0.21 8.84 -1.42
CA MET A 121 0.56 7.44 -1.18
C MET A 121 1.32 7.25 0.14
N PHE A 122 2.25 8.14 0.47
CA PHE A 122 2.97 8.11 1.75
C PHE A 122 2.03 8.32 2.95
N PHE A 123 1.13 9.29 2.88
CA PHE A 123 0.15 9.56 3.95
C PHE A 123 -0.80 8.37 4.17
N ILE A 124 -1.37 7.80 3.10
CA ILE A 124 -2.25 6.61 3.20
C ILE A 124 -1.50 5.45 3.87
N THR A 125 -0.27 5.19 3.41
CA THR A 125 0.54 4.09 3.94
C THR A 125 0.88 4.31 5.42
N SER A 126 1.25 5.53 5.80
CA SER A 126 1.56 5.90 7.18
C SER A 126 0.35 5.78 8.11
N TYR A 127 -0.83 6.20 7.64
CA TYR A 127 -2.07 6.09 8.39
C TYR A 127 -2.47 4.63 8.63
N TYR A 128 -2.42 3.80 7.58
CA TYR A 128 -2.79 2.39 7.68
C TYR A 128 -1.83 1.61 8.60
N ASN A 129 -0.53 1.88 8.51
CA ASN A 129 0.48 1.26 9.38
C ASN A 129 0.30 1.61 10.87
N LYS A 130 -0.25 2.80 11.19
CA LYS A 130 -0.56 3.21 12.57
C LYS A 130 -1.79 2.49 13.13
N ARG A 131 -2.84 2.28 12.33
CA ARG A 131 -4.07 1.61 12.78
C ARG A 131 -3.97 0.09 12.84
N MET A 132 -3.07 -0.50 12.07
CA MET A 132 -2.86 -1.96 12.05
C MET A 132 -1.96 -2.45 13.19
N LYS A 133 -1.28 -1.57 13.93
CA LYS A 133 -0.56 -1.96 15.16
C LYS A 133 -1.57 -2.15 16.32
N PHE A 134 -2.13 -3.35 16.42
CA PHE A 134 -2.72 -3.89 17.66
C PHE A 134 -1.74 -4.86 18.31
#